data_AF-J4D8Q1-F1
#
_entry.id   AF-J4D8Q1-F1
#
_cell.length_a   1.000
_cell.length_b   1.000
_cell.length_c   1.000
_cell.angle_alpha   90.00
_cell.angle_beta   90.00
_cell.angle_gamma   90.00
#
_symmetry.space_group_name_H-M   'P 1'
#
loop_
_entity.id
_entity.type
_entity.pdbx_description
1 polymer ?
#
loop_
_entity_poly.entity_id
_entity_poly.type
_entity_poly.pdbx_seq_one_letter_code
_entity_poly.pdbx_strand_id
1 'polypeptide(L)'
;MQNVIKCIYPKIRRIPQNFSSKCALKSELYENKDSNIHVLSVVCGSHHLNFSPYDSALVLDLLLTNHNKSNGSCKSIDKNTSDSNKKFKSHTLYKPAITRVVDSVINYRSELLPYFFKKFSELHEIGALRSIIFVIVDSKSLPNYNINALIEFCYLTSFHIPSSCFSDQKHSDYKLYNSFYEELVDNITKLINNHCLNKVLLYKLLYSLSRIPFKLDHKRLFKLVFNKLTEVLSNNYWESKYLIQIYESLYKLELLDQRTLFLIYRNIELVVFELNPRDLKSLLSISSKLDDSLSKKLTKVANEKLALYNKLNVK
;
A
#
# COMPACT_ATOMS: atom_id res chain seq x y z
N MET A 1 4.25 26.09 21.10
CA MET A 1 5.23 26.44 20.05
C MET A 1 5.22 25.32 19.02
N GLN A 2 4.68 25.56 17.82
CA GLN A 2 4.72 24.59 16.72
C GLN A 2 6.14 24.55 16.16
N ASN A 3 6.83 23.42 16.31
CA ASN A 3 8.08 23.18 15.60
C ASN A 3 7.75 23.01 14.11
N VAL A 4 7.78 24.12 13.36
CA VAL A 4 7.70 24.05 11.90
C VAL A 4 8.92 23.26 11.43
N ILE A 5 8.70 22.04 10.98
CA ILE A 5 9.73 21.16 10.44
C ILE A 5 10.39 21.89 9.26
N LYS A 6 11.65 22.31 9.43
CA LYS A 6 12.36 23.13 8.45
C LYS A 6 12.85 22.23 7.31
N CYS A 7 12.40 22.50 6.09
CA CYS A 7 12.82 21.74 4.91
C CYS A 7 14.34 21.90 4.66
N ILE A 8 15.08 20.80 4.74
CA ILE A 8 16.57 20.80 4.63
C ILE A 8 17.02 20.81 3.16
N TYR A 9 16.19 20.30 2.23
CA TYR A 9 16.50 20.21 0.80
C TYR A 9 15.44 20.86 -0.10
N PRO A 10 15.26 22.20 -0.07
CA PRO A 10 14.16 22.89 -0.73
C PRO A 10 14.20 22.84 -2.26
N LYS A 11 15.36 22.52 -2.86
CA LYS A 11 15.55 22.47 -4.32
C LYS A 11 15.20 21.10 -4.94
N ILE A 12 15.09 20.03 -4.14
CA ILE A 12 14.87 18.67 -4.65
C ILE A 12 13.37 18.35 -4.58
N ARG A 13 12.71 18.28 -5.74
CA ARG A 13 11.27 18.01 -5.83
C ARG A 13 10.90 16.58 -6.23
N ARG A 14 11.86 15.80 -6.76
CA ARG A 14 11.66 14.42 -7.21
C ARG A 14 12.93 13.59 -7.08
N ILE A 15 12.75 12.28 -6.94
CA ILE A 15 13.82 11.28 -7.09
C ILE A 15 13.89 10.85 -8.56
N PRO A 16 14.93 11.23 -9.34
CA PRO A 16 15.07 10.81 -10.74
C PRO A 16 15.51 9.36 -10.85
N GLN A 17 15.31 8.69 -11.98
CA GLN A 17 15.71 7.28 -12.15
C GLN A 17 17.21 7.02 -11.91
N ASN A 18 18.08 7.96 -12.26
CA ASN A 18 19.53 7.87 -12.10
C ASN A 18 20.04 8.51 -10.78
N PHE A 19 19.20 8.59 -9.75
CA PHE A 19 19.52 9.27 -8.48
C PHE A 19 20.78 8.72 -7.80
N SER A 20 21.14 7.45 -8.03
CA SER A 20 22.35 6.82 -7.47
C SER A 20 23.63 7.58 -7.84
N SER A 21 23.68 8.21 -9.02
CA SER A 21 24.82 9.07 -9.43
C SER A 21 24.96 10.35 -8.61
N LYS A 22 23.93 10.75 -7.87
CA LYS A 22 23.88 11.96 -7.04
C LYS A 22 23.95 11.66 -5.54
N CYS A 23 24.12 10.38 -5.19
CA CYS A 23 24.28 9.93 -3.81
C CYS A 23 25.73 10.15 -3.37
N ALA A 24 25.92 10.86 -2.27
CA ALA A 24 27.24 11.11 -1.70
C ALA A 24 27.84 9.81 -1.13
N LEU A 25 27.00 8.95 -0.54
CA LEU A 25 27.40 7.67 0.04
C LEU A 25 27.54 6.52 -0.97
N LYS A 26 27.51 6.82 -2.27
CA LYS A 26 27.42 5.77 -3.30
C LYS A 26 28.61 4.81 -3.22
N SER A 27 29.83 5.33 -3.10
CA SER A 27 31.06 4.55 -3.04
C SER A 27 31.01 3.53 -1.92
N GLU A 28 30.76 4.00 -0.69
CA GLU A 28 30.75 3.23 0.54
C GLU A 28 29.61 2.20 0.53
N LEU A 29 28.42 2.61 0.07
CA LEU A 29 27.29 1.69 -0.05
C LEU A 29 27.54 0.59 -1.10
N TYR A 30 28.38 0.85 -2.11
CA TYR A 30 28.61 -0.08 -3.21
C TYR A 30 29.77 -1.06 -2.96
N GLU A 31 30.64 -0.81 -1.98
CA GLU A 31 31.70 -1.73 -1.56
C GLU A 31 31.17 -3.13 -1.26
N ASN A 32 30.02 -3.21 -0.57
CA ASN A 32 29.32 -4.47 -0.32
C ASN A 32 27.79 -4.27 -0.37
N LYS A 33 27.31 -3.83 -1.54
CA LYS A 33 25.90 -3.48 -1.77
C LYS A 33 24.91 -4.61 -1.52
N ASP A 34 25.35 -5.86 -1.63
CA ASP A 34 24.49 -7.04 -1.50
C ASP A 34 24.31 -7.49 -0.03
N SER A 35 24.98 -6.82 0.92
CA SER A 35 24.84 -7.06 2.37
C SER A 35 24.02 -5.96 3.04
N ASN A 36 22.87 -6.32 3.62
CA ASN A 36 22.08 -5.38 4.41
C ASN A 36 22.82 -4.91 5.65
N ILE A 37 23.60 -5.77 6.30
CA ILE A 37 24.39 -5.38 7.47
C ILE A 37 25.41 -4.30 7.10
N HIS A 38 26.04 -4.41 5.92
CA HIS A 38 26.95 -3.39 5.40
C HIS A 38 26.24 -2.05 5.14
N VAL A 39 25.08 -2.09 4.49
CA VAL A 39 24.27 -0.87 4.27
C VAL A 39 23.93 -0.20 5.61
N LEU A 40 23.52 -0.98 6.61
CA LEU A 40 23.24 -0.46 7.96
C LEU A 40 24.50 0.11 8.63
N SER A 41 25.67 -0.54 8.48
CA SER A 41 26.92 -0.02 9.05
C SER A 41 27.37 1.27 8.39
N VAL A 42 27.23 1.41 7.07
CA VAL A 42 27.53 2.67 6.36
C VAL A 42 26.62 3.79 6.86
N VAL A 43 25.31 3.52 7.00
CA VAL A 43 24.36 4.50 7.54
C VAL A 43 24.72 4.91 8.97
N CYS A 44 25.02 3.95 9.85
CA CYS A 44 25.38 4.24 11.24
C CYS A 44 26.74 4.95 11.36
N GLY A 45 27.72 4.58 10.54
CA GLY A 45 29.07 5.13 10.55
C GLY A 45 29.22 6.46 9.79
N SER A 46 28.23 6.86 8.99
CA SER A 46 28.30 8.11 8.23
C SER A 46 28.38 9.34 9.14
N HIS A 47 29.27 10.27 8.80
CA HIS A 47 29.39 11.56 9.45
C HIS A 47 28.30 12.58 9.05
N HIS A 48 27.44 12.25 8.07
CA HIS A 48 26.38 13.17 7.64
C HIS A 48 25.28 13.29 8.70
N LEU A 49 25.04 14.50 9.21
CA LEU A 49 23.98 14.77 10.17
C LEU A 49 22.59 14.45 9.58
N ASN A 50 22.35 14.87 8.34
CA ASN A 50 21.13 14.58 7.58
C ASN A 50 21.52 14.00 6.22
N PHE A 51 20.89 12.89 5.84
CA PHE A 51 21.05 12.33 4.51
C PHE A 51 20.35 13.21 3.47
N SER A 52 20.87 13.24 2.24
CA SER A 52 20.13 13.83 1.14
C SER A 52 18.98 12.90 0.70
N PRO A 53 17.96 13.41 -0.01
CA PRO A 53 16.94 12.56 -0.61
C PRO A 53 17.50 11.44 -1.48
N TYR A 54 18.65 11.65 -2.13
CA TYR A 54 19.29 10.64 -2.97
C TYR A 54 19.98 9.55 -2.14
N ASP A 55 20.61 9.94 -1.02
CA ASP A 55 21.23 8.99 -0.09
C ASP A 55 20.16 8.11 0.57
N SER A 56 19.09 8.72 1.11
CA SER A 56 17.97 7.97 1.71
C SER A 56 17.30 7.05 0.69
N ALA A 57 17.12 7.51 -0.55
CA ALA A 57 16.55 6.68 -1.60
C ALA A 57 17.45 5.46 -1.90
N LEU A 58 18.77 5.65 -1.96
CA LEU A 58 19.71 4.57 -2.26
C LEU A 58 19.78 3.54 -1.13
N VAL A 59 19.84 4.01 0.11
CA VAL A 59 19.83 3.15 1.30
C VAL A 59 18.59 2.26 1.30
N LEU A 60 17.40 2.85 1.14
CA LEU A 60 16.15 2.08 1.14
C LEU A 60 16.06 1.11 -0.04
N ASP A 61 16.52 1.51 -1.23
CA ASP A 61 16.53 0.65 -2.41
C ASP A 61 17.46 -0.57 -2.24
N LEU A 62 18.64 -0.39 -1.65
CA LEU A 62 19.56 -1.49 -1.38
C LEU A 62 18.98 -2.45 -0.32
N LEU A 63 18.44 -1.91 0.78
CA LEU A 63 17.81 -2.73 1.83
C LEU A 63 16.66 -3.59 1.27
N LEU A 64 15.80 -3.00 0.43
CA LEU A 64 14.70 -3.68 -0.23
C LEU A 64 15.17 -4.72 -1.25
N THR A 65 16.14 -4.37 -2.09
CA THR A 65 16.66 -5.26 -3.14
C THR A 65 17.21 -6.54 -2.53
N ASN A 66 18.03 -6.41 -1.48
CA ASN A 66 18.65 -7.56 -0.81
C ASN A 66 17.62 -8.39 -0.03
N HIS A 67 16.66 -7.73 0.61
CA HIS A 67 15.54 -8.42 1.27
C HIS A 67 14.74 -9.25 0.25
N ASN A 68 14.41 -8.69 -0.91
CA ASN A 68 13.63 -9.38 -1.94
C ASN A 68 14.41 -10.51 -2.61
N LYS A 69 15.72 -10.32 -2.90
CA LYS A 69 16.61 -11.38 -3.39
C LYS A 69 16.63 -12.58 -2.43
N SER A 70 16.63 -12.33 -1.12
CA SER A 70 16.63 -13.40 -0.11
C SER A 70 15.30 -14.18 -0.03
N ASN A 71 14.19 -13.54 -0.43
CA ASN A 71 12.83 -14.13 -0.40
C ASN A 71 12.37 -14.72 -1.75
N GLY A 72 13.03 -14.39 -2.87
CA GLY A 72 12.61 -14.71 -4.24
C GLY A 72 13.27 -15.92 -4.93
N SER A 73 14.09 -16.71 -4.22
CA SER A 73 14.87 -17.86 -4.74
C SER A 73 16.03 -17.51 -5.69
N CYS A 74 17.26 -17.92 -5.31
CA CYS A 74 18.19 -18.56 -6.23
C CYS A 74 19.15 -19.50 -5.48
N LYS A 75 19.16 -20.76 -5.91
CA LYS A 75 20.11 -21.81 -5.54
C LYS A 75 21.53 -21.32 -5.84
N SER A 76 22.38 -21.09 -4.82
CA SER A 76 23.86 -21.00 -4.84
C SER A 76 24.49 -19.89 -3.98
N ILE A 77 23.74 -19.06 -3.26
CA ILE A 77 24.34 -18.08 -2.33
C ILE A 77 24.57 -18.75 -0.98
N ASP A 78 25.78 -18.60 -0.43
CA ASP A 78 26.19 -19.05 0.91
C ASP A 78 25.05 -18.86 1.92
N LYS A 79 24.64 -19.96 2.57
CA LYS A 79 23.50 -19.98 3.51
C LYS A 79 23.58 -18.86 4.55
N ASN A 80 24.80 -18.54 4.99
CA ASN A 80 25.08 -17.54 6.03
C ASN A 80 24.69 -16.11 5.62
N THR A 81 24.93 -15.71 4.37
CA THR A 81 24.61 -14.36 3.86
C THR A 81 23.13 -14.20 3.53
N SER A 82 22.47 -15.31 3.17
CA SER A 82 21.04 -15.32 2.87
C SER A 82 20.17 -15.16 4.13
N ASP A 83 20.59 -15.73 5.25
CA ASP A 83 19.85 -15.66 6.52
C ASP A 83 20.03 -14.31 7.22
N SER A 84 21.21 -13.69 7.13
CA SER A 84 21.44 -12.33 7.65
C SER A 84 20.61 -11.27 6.92
N ASN A 85 20.43 -11.41 5.60
CA ASN A 85 19.60 -10.51 4.81
C ASN A 85 18.09 -10.71 5.03
N LYS A 86 17.65 -11.92 5.45
CA LYS A 86 16.26 -12.18 5.87
C LYS A 86 15.94 -11.59 7.25
N LYS A 87 16.92 -11.57 8.15
CA LYS A 87 16.76 -11.13 9.55
C LYS A 87 17.45 -9.80 9.88
N PHE A 88 17.87 -9.03 8.88
CA PHE A 88 18.62 -7.78 9.11
C PHE A 88 17.88 -6.78 10.02
N LYS A 89 16.55 -6.85 10.07
CA LYS A 89 15.73 -6.05 10.98
C LYS A 89 15.95 -6.33 12.47
N SER A 90 16.37 -7.54 12.83
CA SER A 90 16.74 -7.89 14.21
C SER A 90 18.18 -7.51 14.55
N HIS A 91 18.95 -7.02 13.57
CA HIS A 91 20.32 -6.57 13.81
C HIS A 91 20.33 -5.30 14.67
N THR A 92 21.31 -5.18 15.55
CA THR A 92 21.44 -4.04 16.50
C THR A 92 21.56 -2.69 15.78
N LEU A 93 22.21 -2.67 14.61
CA LEU A 93 22.34 -1.49 13.76
C LEU A 93 21.04 -1.06 13.07
N TYR A 94 20.02 -1.91 13.01
CA TYR A 94 18.81 -1.62 12.23
C TYR A 94 18.06 -0.40 12.73
N LYS A 95 17.65 -0.41 14.00
CA LYS A 95 16.88 0.69 14.59
C LYS A 95 17.63 2.02 14.49
N PRO A 96 18.91 2.15 14.89
CA PRO A 96 19.66 3.39 14.73
C PRO A 96 19.73 3.87 13.27
N ALA A 97 20.02 2.97 12.32
CA ALA A 97 20.13 3.33 10.91
C ALA A 97 18.80 3.82 10.34
N ILE A 98 17.71 3.09 10.58
CA ILE A 98 16.38 3.47 10.09
C ILE A 98 15.94 4.78 10.72
N THR A 99 16.15 4.99 12.02
CA THR A 99 15.83 6.27 12.67
C THR A 99 16.54 7.43 11.99
N ARG A 100 17.85 7.34 11.69
CA ARG A 100 18.58 8.40 10.96
C ARG A 100 17.99 8.68 9.58
N VAL A 101 17.58 7.64 8.86
CA VAL A 101 16.92 7.81 7.54
C VAL A 101 15.58 8.48 7.70
N VAL A 102 14.76 8.07 8.67
CA VAL A 102 13.44 8.67 8.95
C VAL A 102 13.59 10.13 9.35
N ASP A 103 14.50 10.45 10.26
CA ASP A 103 14.77 11.81 10.73
C ASP A 103 15.18 12.73 9.58
N SER A 104 15.91 12.20 8.59
CA SER A 104 16.21 12.95 7.37
C SER A 104 14.94 13.13 6.51
N VAL A 105 14.18 12.05 6.27
CA VAL A 105 12.99 12.04 5.40
C VAL A 105 11.89 12.97 5.87
N ILE A 106 11.61 13.04 7.17
CA ILE A 106 10.55 13.89 7.71
C ILE A 106 10.83 15.39 7.48
N ASN A 107 12.10 15.75 7.27
CA ASN A 107 12.55 17.12 7.00
C ASN A 107 12.68 17.42 5.49
N TYR A 108 12.23 16.52 4.61
CA TYR A 108 12.23 16.76 3.17
C TYR A 108 11.01 17.57 2.74
N ARG A 109 11.03 17.98 1.46
CA ARG A 109 9.86 18.53 0.79
C ARG A 109 8.69 17.53 0.82
N SER A 110 7.48 18.02 1.01
CA SER A 110 6.27 17.20 1.02
C SER A 110 6.12 16.39 -0.27
N GLU A 111 6.49 16.95 -1.43
CA GLU A 111 6.42 16.26 -2.73
C GLU A 111 7.25 14.97 -2.80
N LEU A 112 8.23 14.80 -1.91
CA LEU A 112 9.06 13.59 -1.84
C LEU A 112 8.46 12.51 -0.93
N LEU A 113 7.58 12.87 -0.01
CA LEU A 113 7.02 11.95 0.98
C LEU A 113 6.30 10.74 0.36
N PRO A 114 5.54 10.85 -0.76
CA PRO A 114 4.93 9.68 -1.40
C PRO A 114 5.96 8.60 -1.81
N TYR A 115 7.14 9.01 -2.30
CA TYR A 115 8.20 8.07 -2.67
C TYR A 115 8.69 7.29 -1.45
N PHE A 116 9.04 8.00 -0.38
CA PHE A 116 9.57 7.38 0.83
C PHE A 116 8.52 6.58 1.59
N PHE A 117 7.27 7.05 1.62
CA PHE A 117 6.15 6.32 2.22
C PHE A 117 5.97 4.94 1.57
N LYS A 118 6.06 4.87 0.25
CA LYS A 118 6.03 3.60 -0.48
C LYS A 118 7.19 2.68 -0.07
N LYS A 119 8.42 3.20 -0.02
CA LYS A 119 9.61 2.41 0.35
C LYS A 119 9.55 1.89 1.80
N PHE A 120 9.11 2.71 2.74
CA PHE A 120 8.90 2.27 4.12
C PHE A 120 7.73 1.28 4.26
N SER A 121 6.71 1.40 3.41
CA SER A 121 5.59 0.45 3.37
C SER A 121 6.03 -0.93 2.86
N GLU A 122 6.83 -0.96 1.80
CA GLU A 122 7.48 -2.18 1.29
C GLU A 122 8.42 -2.81 2.33
N LEU A 123 9.10 -1.98 3.12
CA LEU A 123 9.87 -2.42 4.26
C LEU A 123 9.02 -2.71 5.49
N HIS A 124 7.69 -2.56 5.52
CA HIS A 124 6.87 -2.74 6.72
C HIS A 124 7.34 -1.93 7.97
N GLU A 125 7.83 -0.71 7.78
CA GLU A 125 8.31 0.17 8.85
C GLU A 125 7.21 1.08 9.40
N ILE A 126 6.37 0.53 10.29
CA ILE A 126 5.20 1.22 10.85
C ILE A 126 5.57 2.55 11.53
N GLY A 127 6.70 2.59 12.26
CA GLY A 127 7.19 3.81 12.91
C GLY A 127 7.51 4.93 11.90
N ALA A 128 8.18 4.59 10.80
CA ALA A 128 8.50 5.54 9.73
C ALA A 128 7.22 6.04 9.03
N LEU A 129 6.29 5.14 8.73
CA LEU A 129 5.00 5.50 8.12
C LEU A 129 4.21 6.46 9.01
N ARG A 130 4.14 6.18 10.31
CA ARG A 130 3.50 7.06 11.30
C ARG A 130 4.14 8.44 11.32
N SER A 131 5.47 8.53 11.31
CA SER A 131 6.19 9.82 11.28
C SER A 131 5.88 10.61 10.02
N ILE A 132 5.81 9.96 8.85
CA ILE A 132 5.42 10.62 7.60
C ILE A 132 3.97 11.10 7.64
N ILE A 133 3.03 10.29 8.16
CA ILE A 133 1.62 10.69 8.32
C ILE A 133 1.53 11.91 9.23
N PHE A 134 2.27 11.93 10.34
CA PHE A 134 2.33 13.09 11.22
C PHE A 134 2.78 14.35 10.48
N VAL A 135 3.86 14.29 9.72
CA VAL A 135 4.33 15.44 8.89
C VAL A 135 3.26 15.87 7.90
N ILE A 136 2.59 14.93 7.24
CA ILE A 136 1.57 15.24 6.24
C ILE A 136 0.40 16.01 6.86
N VAL A 137 -0.09 15.55 8.01
CA VAL A 137 -1.19 16.19 8.77
C VAL A 137 -0.76 17.55 9.32
N ASP A 138 0.39 17.62 9.98
CA ASP A 138 0.89 18.85 10.58
C ASP A 138 1.13 19.96 9.54
N SER A 139 1.68 19.58 8.38
CA SER A 139 1.94 20.51 7.27
C SER A 139 0.75 20.75 6.34
N LYS A 140 -0.40 20.06 6.54
CA LYS A 140 -1.57 20.10 5.64
C LYS A 140 -1.21 19.90 4.17
N SER A 141 -0.36 18.92 3.90
CA SER A 141 0.25 18.75 2.56
C SER A 141 -0.59 17.94 1.58
N LEU A 142 -1.67 17.28 2.03
CA LEU A 142 -2.51 16.42 1.18
C LEU A 142 -3.03 17.10 -0.10
N PRO A 143 -3.50 18.37 -0.07
CA PRO A 143 -3.98 19.06 -1.27
C PRO A 143 -2.93 19.22 -2.38
N ASN A 144 -1.64 19.10 -2.07
CA ASN A 144 -0.55 19.25 -3.03
C ASN A 144 -0.27 17.97 -3.83
N TYR A 145 -0.85 16.83 -3.43
CA TYR A 145 -0.64 15.56 -4.11
C TYR A 145 -1.70 15.30 -5.19
N ASN A 146 -1.27 14.61 -6.25
CA ASN A 146 -2.20 14.15 -7.28
C ASN A 146 -3.04 12.95 -6.79
N ILE A 147 -4.12 12.66 -7.51
CA ILE A 147 -5.07 11.60 -7.17
C ILE A 147 -4.42 10.21 -7.01
N ASN A 148 -3.39 9.90 -7.81
CA ASN A 148 -2.70 8.61 -7.74
C ASN A 148 -1.94 8.47 -6.41
N ALA A 149 -1.22 9.53 -6.00
CA ALA A 149 -0.51 9.54 -4.73
C ALA A 149 -1.47 9.47 -3.53
N LEU A 150 -2.62 10.15 -3.59
CA LEU A 150 -3.64 10.08 -2.54
C LEU A 150 -4.24 8.67 -2.42
N ILE A 151 -4.59 8.02 -3.54
CA ILE A 151 -5.07 6.63 -3.54
C ILE A 151 -3.97 5.69 -3.05
N GLU A 152 -2.72 5.92 -3.41
CA GLU A 152 -1.59 5.11 -2.94
C GLU A 152 -1.40 5.26 -1.42
N PHE A 153 -1.49 6.48 -0.88
CA PHE A 153 -1.51 6.71 0.57
C PHE A 153 -2.64 5.96 1.24
N CYS A 154 -3.86 6.06 0.72
CA CYS A 154 -5.03 5.33 1.24
C CYS A 154 -4.77 3.82 1.28
N TYR A 155 -4.28 3.27 0.16
CA TYR A 155 -3.99 1.86 0.01
C TYR A 155 -2.91 1.38 0.96
N LEU A 156 -1.73 1.98 0.91
CA LEU A 156 -0.58 1.56 1.70
C LEU A 156 -0.86 1.74 3.20
N THR A 157 -1.49 2.84 3.60
CA THR A 157 -1.81 3.09 5.02
C THR A 157 -2.77 2.03 5.56
N SER A 158 -3.73 1.54 4.77
CA SER A 158 -4.72 0.53 5.21
C SER A 158 -4.11 -0.81 5.66
N PHE A 159 -2.87 -1.11 5.26
CA PHE A 159 -2.14 -2.30 5.71
C PHE A 159 -1.34 -2.09 7.00
N HIS A 160 -1.12 -0.84 7.40
CA HIS A 160 -0.20 -0.48 8.49
C HIS A 160 -0.88 0.34 9.59
N ILE A 161 -2.22 0.35 9.63
CA ILE A 161 -2.97 0.98 10.72
C ILE A 161 -2.63 0.26 12.03
N PRO A 162 -2.17 0.98 13.07
CA PRO A 162 -1.93 0.39 14.39
C PRO A 162 -3.17 -0.31 14.95
N SER A 163 -2.98 -1.44 15.64
CA SER A 163 -4.08 -2.18 16.27
C SER A 163 -4.87 -1.34 17.28
N SER A 164 -4.22 -0.38 17.93
CA SER A 164 -4.83 0.58 18.85
C SER A 164 -5.97 1.38 18.20
N CYS A 165 -5.92 1.63 16.89
CA CYS A 165 -6.98 2.34 16.16
C CYS A 165 -8.27 1.52 16.01
N PHE A 166 -8.23 0.21 16.21
CA PHE A 166 -9.42 -0.65 16.14
C PHE A 166 -10.11 -0.83 17.51
N SER A 167 -9.38 -0.61 18.60
CA SER A 167 -9.86 -0.85 19.96
C SER A 167 -10.16 0.41 20.76
N ASP A 168 -9.41 1.50 20.54
CA ASP A 168 -9.52 2.71 21.37
C ASP A 168 -9.51 4.00 20.53
N GLN A 169 -10.69 4.62 20.44
CA GLN A 169 -10.89 5.88 19.71
C GLN A 169 -10.23 7.09 20.40
N LYS A 170 -9.85 6.98 21.67
CA LYS A 170 -9.18 8.06 22.41
C LYS A 170 -7.66 8.02 22.23
N HIS A 171 -7.10 6.92 21.74
CA HIS A 171 -5.67 6.74 21.52
C HIS A 171 -5.12 7.81 20.55
N SER A 172 -3.88 8.26 20.79
CA SER A 172 -3.24 9.30 19.97
C SER A 172 -3.12 8.89 18.50
N ASP A 173 -2.82 7.62 18.24
CA ASP A 173 -2.80 7.08 16.88
C ASP A 173 -4.19 7.11 16.23
N TYR A 174 -5.27 6.78 16.95
CA TYR A 174 -6.61 6.90 16.37
C TYR A 174 -6.88 8.33 15.91
N LYS A 175 -6.57 9.33 16.74
CA LYS A 175 -6.76 10.74 16.40
C LYS A 175 -5.95 11.17 15.17
N LEU A 176 -4.67 10.78 15.13
CA LEU A 176 -3.77 11.10 14.02
C LEU A 176 -4.28 10.48 12.70
N TYR A 177 -4.55 9.19 12.70
CA TYR A 177 -4.97 8.48 11.49
C TYR A 177 -6.39 8.88 11.06
N ASN A 178 -7.31 9.12 12.00
CA ASN A 178 -8.65 9.61 11.68
C ASN A 178 -8.56 10.98 10.99
N SER A 179 -7.79 11.93 11.54
CA SER A 179 -7.57 13.24 10.92
C SER A 179 -6.93 13.14 9.54
N PHE A 180 -5.93 12.26 9.38
CA PHE A 180 -5.32 11.98 8.09
C PHE A 180 -6.35 11.46 7.07
N TYR A 181 -7.17 10.48 7.45
CA TYR A 181 -8.15 9.88 6.54
C TYR A 181 -9.32 10.82 6.21
N GLU A 182 -9.77 11.67 7.15
CA GLU A 182 -10.77 12.71 6.89
C GLU A 182 -10.29 13.66 5.79
N GLU A 183 -9.07 14.20 5.93
CA GLU A 183 -8.48 15.10 4.94
C GLU A 183 -8.17 14.36 3.62
N LEU A 184 -7.70 13.12 3.68
CA LEU A 184 -7.39 12.31 2.51
C LEU A 184 -8.63 12.05 1.65
N VAL A 185 -9.73 11.63 2.29
CA VAL A 185 -11.00 11.33 1.63
C VAL A 185 -11.61 12.58 1.00
N ASP A 186 -11.54 13.72 1.68
CA ASP A 186 -12.01 15.01 1.13
C ASP A 186 -11.21 15.39 -0.13
N ASN A 187 -9.88 15.31 -0.09
CA ASN A 187 -9.03 15.61 -1.25
C ASN A 187 -9.26 14.64 -2.41
N ILE A 188 -9.42 13.34 -2.15
CA ILE A 188 -9.78 12.36 -3.19
C ILE A 188 -11.13 12.73 -3.80
N THR A 189 -12.14 13.06 -2.98
CA THR A 189 -13.48 13.41 -3.43
C THR A 189 -13.50 14.65 -4.32
N LYS A 190 -12.66 15.64 -4.03
CA LYS A 190 -12.52 16.86 -4.86
C LYS A 190 -11.91 16.58 -6.22
N LEU A 191 -10.91 15.70 -6.29
CA LEU A 191 -10.15 15.44 -7.51
C LEU A 191 -10.78 14.37 -8.40
N ILE A 192 -11.47 13.39 -7.82
CA ILE A 192 -11.92 12.19 -8.54
C ILE A 192 -12.79 12.51 -9.77
N ASN A 193 -13.63 13.55 -9.71
CA ASN A 193 -14.52 13.92 -10.83
C ASN A 193 -13.76 14.15 -12.14
N ASN A 194 -12.62 14.82 -12.07
CA ASN A 194 -11.87 15.26 -13.24
C ASN A 194 -10.84 14.23 -13.73
N HIS A 195 -10.77 13.06 -13.09
CA HIS A 195 -9.76 12.04 -13.41
C HIS A 195 -10.40 10.70 -13.79
N CYS A 196 -9.90 10.10 -14.87
CA CYS A 196 -10.19 8.71 -15.19
C CYS A 196 -9.42 7.81 -14.22
N LEU A 197 -10.13 6.98 -13.45
CA LEU A 197 -9.52 5.98 -12.59
C LEU A 197 -9.48 4.64 -13.34
N ASN A 198 -8.28 4.08 -13.48
CA ASN A 198 -8.15 2.73 -14.01
C ASN A 198 -8.58 1.67 -12.98
N LYS A 199 -8.74 0.43 -13.44
CA LYS A 199 -9.12 -0.73 -12.60
C LYS A 199 -8.27 -0.90 -11.35
N VAL A 200 -6.96 -0.66 -11.43
CA VAL A 200 -6.02 -0.82 -10.30
C VAL A 200 -6.27 0.25 -9.24
N LEU A 201 -6.48 1.51 -9.64
CA LEU A 201 -6.77 2.60 -8.72
C LEU A 201 -8.13 2.45 -8.05
N LEU A 202 -9.16 2.03 -8.80
CA LEU A 202 -10.49 1.74 -8.26
C LEU A 202 -10.43 0.60 -7.23
N TYR A 203 -9.75 -0.49 -7.59
CA TYR A 203 -9.49 -1.60 -6.67
C TYR A 203 -8.81 -1.10 -5.38
N LYS A 204 -7.68 -0.39 -5.51
CA LYS A 204 -6.90 0.09 -4.36
C LYS A 204 -7.75 0.93 -3.42
N LEU A 205 -8.54 1.85 -3.97
CA LEU A 205 -9.39 2.75 -3.20
C LEU A 205 -10.55 2.03 -2.49
N LEU A 206 -11.29 1.18 -3.19
CA LEU A 206 -12.38 0.41 -2.56
C LEU A 206 -11.86 -0.55 -1.50
N TYR A 207 -10.74 -1.22 -1.82
CA TYR A 207 -10.09 -2.15 -0.92
C TYR A 207 -9.64 -1.48 0.37
N SER A 208 -8.96 -0.34 0.28
CA SER A 208 -8.48 0.39 1.44
C SER A 208 -9.62 0.91 2.30
N LEU A 209 -10.64 1.54 1.70
CA LEU A 209 -11.80 2.07 2.42
C LEU A 209 -12.59 0.98 3.15
N SER A 210 -12.65 -0.24 2.61
CA SER A 210 -13.31 -1.38 3.29
C SER A 210 -12.58 -1.93 4.51
N ARG A 211 -11.37 -1.44 4.80
CA ARG A 211 -10.47 -1.99 5.85
C ARG A 211 -10.21 -1.05 7.01
N ILE A 212 -10.58 0.23 6.89
CA ILE A 212 -10.26 1.23 7.90
C ILE A 212 -11.31 1.23 9.03
N PRO A 213 -10.91 1.49 10.29
CA PRO A 213 -11.83 1.54 11.42
C PRO A 213 -12.55 2.90 11.58
N PHE A 214 -12.30 3.84 10.68
CA PHE A 214 -12.74 5.23 10.81
C PHE A 214 -14.15 5.42 10.24
N LYS A 215 -15.02 6.10 10.99
CA LYS A 215 -16.37 6.48 10.54
C LYS A 215 -16.31 7.81 9.80
N LEU A 216 -16.00 7.77 8.49
CA LEU A 216 -15.87 8.97 7.67
C LEU A 216 -17.14 9.20 6.86
N ASP A 217 -17.45 10.45 6.51
CA ASP A 217 -18.55 10.76 5.59
C ASP A 217 -18.16 10.42 4.14
N HIS A 218 -18.43 9.18 3.76
CA HIS A 218 -18.06 8.65 2.45
C HIS A 218 -19.15 8.76 1.39
N LYS A 219 -20.35 9.26 1.72
CA LYS A 219 -21.51 9.16 0.80
C LYS A 219 -21.21 9.77 -0.57
N ARG A 220 -20.59 10.95 -0.57
CA ARG A 220 -20.20 11.64 -1.80
C ARG A 220 -19.09 10.90 -2.55
N LEU A 221 -18.05 10.46 -1.83
CA LEU A 221 -16.94 9.71 -2.44
C LEU A 221 -17.45 8.43 -3.10
N PHE A 222 -18.23 7.63 -2.37
CA PHE A 222 -18.76 6.37 -2.87
C PHE A 222 -19.60 6.58 -4.12
N LYS A 223 -20.53 7.53 -4.14
CA LYS A 223 -21.32 7.84 -5.34
C LYS A 223 -20.43 8.08 -6.57
N LEU A 224 -19.34 8.82 -6.42
CA LEU A 224 -18.40 9.10 -7.51
C LEU A 224 -17.59 7.87 -7.91
N VAL A 225 -17.12 7.08 -6.94
CA VAL A 225 -16.39 5.84 -7.17
C VAL A 225 -17.27 4.82 -7.89
N PHE A 226 -18.54 4.68 -7.52
CA PHE A 226 -19.49 3.78 -8.17
C PHE A 226 -19.77 4.11 -9.62
N ASN A 227 -19.98 5.39 -9.93
CA ASN A 227 -20.20 5.81 -11.32
C ASN A 227 -19.01 5.38 -12.19
N LYS A 228 -17.78 5.59 -11.70
CA LYS A 228 -16.57 5.14 -12.40
C LYS A 228 -16.42 3.63 -12.42
N LEU A 229 -16.74 2.94 -11.32
CA LEU A 229 -16.67 1.49 -11.24
C LEU A 229 -17.61 0.82 -12.25
N THR A 230 -18.86 1.26 -12.31
CA THR A 230 -19.86 0.71 -13.24
C THR A 230 -19.47 0.94 -14.70
N GLU A 231 -18.87 2.09 -15.02
CA GLU A 231 -18.29 2.38 -16.33
C GLU A 231 -17.15 1.40 -16.68
N VAL A 232 -16.18 1.22 -15.76
CA VAL A 232 -15.02 0.34 -15.99
C VAL A 232 -15.43 -1.15 -16.03
N LEU A 233 -16.39 -1.58 -15.21
CA LEU A 233 -16.95 -2.94 -15.22
C LEU A 233 -17.70 -3.26 -16.51
N SER A 234 -18.25 -2.26 -17.20
CA SER A 234 -19.04 -2.47 -18.42
C SER A 234 -18.17 -2.73 -19.66
N ASN A 235 -16.94 -2.21 -19.68
CA ASN A 235 -16.15 -2.05 -20.90
C ASN A 235 -14.82 -2.81 -20.94
N ASN A 236 -14.38 -3.46 -19.85
CA ASN A 236 -13.02 -4.01 -19.75
C ASN A 236 -13.00 -5.43 -19.16
N TYR A 237 -12.01 -6.22 -19.60
CA TYR A 237 -11.60 -7.45 -18.92
C TYR A 237 -10.86 -7.13 -17.61
N TRP A 238 -11.21 -7.85 -16.54
CA TRP A 238 -10.66 -7.68 -15.20
C TRP A 238 -9.77 -8.85 -14.82
N GLU A 239 -8.60 -8.59 -14.20
CA GLU A 239 -7.88 -9.67 -13.54
C GLU A 239 -8.73 -10.20 -12.38
N SER A 240 -8.87 -11.52 -12.32
CA SER A 240 -9.70 -12.25 -11.36
C SER A 240 -9.44 -11.81 -9.91
N LYS A 241 -8.18 -11.63 -9.52
CA LYS A 241 -7.78 -11.15 -8.18
C LYS A 241 -8.39 -9.79 -7.80
N TYR A 242 -8.43 -8.83 -8.71
CA TYR A 242 -8.96 -7.48 -8.40
C TYR A 242 -10.48 -7.51 -8.28
N LEU A 243 -11.13 -8.29 -9.13
CA LEU A 243 -12.58 -8.40 -9.17
C LEU A 243 -13.14 -9.00 -7.87
N ILE A 244 -12.53 -10.08 -7.36
CA ILE A 244 -12.93 -10.69 -6.09
C ILE A 244 -12.73 -9.72 -4.92
N GLN A 245 -11.61 -8.99 -4.90
CA GLN A 245 -11.35 -8.03 -3.83
C GLN A 245 -12.30 -6.83 -3.88
N ILE A 246 -12.69 -6.37 -5.08
CA ILE A 246 -13.74 -5.35 -5.22
C ILE A 246 -15.08 -5.87 -4.70
N TYR A 247 -15.46 -7.10 -5.05
CA TYR A 247 -16.69 -7.72 -4.58
C TYR A 247 -16.72 -7.82 -3.05
N GLU A 248 -15.63 -8.28 -2.42
CA GLU A 248 -15.47 -8.31 -0.97
C GLU A 248 -15.58 -6.91 -0.34
N SER A 249 -14.95 -5.91 -0.94
CA SER A 249 -14.96 -4.54 -0.43
C SER A 249 -16.33 -3.90 -0.51
N LEU A 250 -17.05 -4.09 -1.62
CA LEU A 250 -18.41 -3.57 -1.77
C LEU A 250 -19.37 -4.24 -0.79
N TYR A 251 -19.22 -5.56 -0.56
CA TYR A 251 -20.01 -6.24 0.46
C TYR A 251 -19.77 -5.66 1.86
N LYS A 252 -18.50 -5.50 2.26
CA LYS A 252 -18.13 -4.94 3.58
C LYS A 252 -18.57 -3.50 3.78
N LEU A 253 -18.61 -2.72 2.72
CA LEU A 253 -19.05 -1.33 2.75
C LEU A 253 -20.58 -1.18 2.67
N GLU A 254 -21.32 -2.30 2.53
CA GLU A 254 -22.78 -2.32 2.32
C GLU A 254 -23.19 -1.55 1.04
N LEU A 255 -22.41 -1.79 -0.01
CA LEU A 255 -22.39 -1.05 -1.26
C LEU A 255 -22.76 -1.95 -2.46
N LEU A 256 -23.34 -3.12 -2.25
CA LEU A 256 -23.77 -3.99 -3.34
C LEU A 256 -25.21 -3.70 -3.74
N ASP A 257 -25.39 -2.85 -4.76
CA ASP A 257 -26.66 -2.71 -5.45
C ASP A 257 -26.83 -3.78 -6.56
N GLN A 258 -28.06 -3.98 -7.01
CA GLN A 258 -28.39 -5.02 -7.99
C GLN A 258 -27.66 -4.84 -9.33
N ARG A 259 -27.44 -3.59 -9.76
CA ARG A 259 -26.74 -3.28 -11.02
C ARG A 259 -25.27 -3.63 -10.94
N THR A 260 -24.61 -3.22 -9.87
CA THR A 260 -23.18 -3.49 -9.62
C THR A 260 -22.97 -4.99 -9.44
N LEU A 261 -23.87 -5.67 -8.71
CA LEU A 261 -23.84 -7.12 -8.55
C LEU A 261 -23.90 -7.85 -9.89
N PHE A 262 -24.84 -7.46 -10.76
CA PHE A 262 -24.96 -8.01 -12.11
C PHE A 262 -23.67 -7.83 -12.93
N LEU A 263 -23.09 -6.62 -12.92
CA LEU A 263 -21.86 -6.33 -13.65
C LEU A 263 -20.67 -7.13 -13.12
N ILE A 264 -20.53 -7.26 -11.79
CA ILE A 264 -19.48 -8.07 -11.17
C ILE A 264 -19.62 -9.52 -11.61
N TYR A 265 -20.83 -10.08 -11.57
CA TYR A 265 -21.04 -11.49 -11.89
C TYR A 265 -20.79 -11.80 -13.36
N ARG A 266 -21.22 -10.92 -14.26
CA ARG A 266 -20.87 -11.05 -15.69
C ARG A 266 -19.35 -11.11 -15.87
N ASN A 267 -18.60 -10.28 -15.15
CA ASN A 267 -17.13 -10.31 -15.22
C ASN A 267 -16.55 -11.57 -14.56
N ILE A 268 -17.11 -12.05 -13.45
CA ILE A 268 -16.65 -13.28 -12.78
C ILE A 268 -16.86 -14.49 -13.70
N GLU A 269 -18.00 -14.60 -14.38
CA GLU A 269 -18.28 -15.70 -15.31
C GLU A 269 -17.20 -15.84 -16.40
N LEU A 270 -16.64 -14.71 -16.87
CA LEU A 270 -15.58 -14.70 -17.88
C LEU A 270 -14.23 -15.21 -17.34
N VAL A 271 -13.94 -14.96 -16.06
CA VAL A 271 -12.65 -15.31 -15.43
C VAL A 271 -12.77 -16.46 -14.45
N VAL A 272 -13.94 -17.12 -14.39
CA VAL A 272 -14.22 -18.12 -13.36
C VAL A 272 -13.22 -19.26 -13.41
N PHE A 273 -12.72 -19.61 -14.61
CA PHE A 273 -11.72 -20.64 -14.85
C PHE A 273 -10.32 -20.29 -14.34
N GLU A 274 -10.02 -19.00 -14.15
CA GLU A 274 -8.74 -18.53 -13.62
C GLU A 274 -8.71 -18.47 -12.08
N LEU A 275 -9.89 -18.51 -11.42
CA LEU A 275 -9.97 -18.42 -9.97
C LEU A 275 -9.32 -19.64 -9.29
N ASN A 276 -8.46 -19.38 -8.30
CA ASN A 276 -7.88 -20.41 -7.44
C ASN A 276 -8.87 -20.81 -6.31
N PRO A 277 -8.60 -21.89 -5.55
CA PRO A 277 -9.49 -22.33 -4.48
C PRO A 277 -9.74 -21.28 -3.39
N ARG A 278 -8.76 -20.42 -3.08
CA ARG A 278 -8.91 -19.34 -2.09
C ARG A 278 -9.91 -18.29 -2.57
N ASP A 279 -9.79 -17.85 -3.81
CA ASP A 279 -10.67 -16.84 -4.41
C ASP A 279 -12.11 -17.37 -4.53
N LEU A 280 -12.28 -18.64 -4.86
CA LEU A 280 -13.60 -19.30 -4.89
C LEU A 280 -14.24 -19.37 -3.49
N LYS A 281 -13.45 -19.69 -2.45
CA LYS A 281 -13.94 -19.67 -1.05
C LYS A 281 -14.35 -18.27 -0.61
N SER A 282 -13.55 -17.27 -0.94
CA SER A 282 -13.86 -15.85 -0.71
C SER A 282 -15.18 -15.44 -1.35
N LEU A 283 -15.35 -15.78 -2.63
CA LEU A 283 -16.58 -15.52 -3.39
C LEU A 283 -17.80 -16.19 -2.74
N LEU A 284 -17.68 -17.47 -2.37
CA LEU A 284 -18.75 -18.23 -1.72
C LEU A 284 -19.14 -17.64 -0.36
N SER A 285 -18.17 -17.14 0.40
CA SER A 285 -18.42 -16.54 1.74
C SER A 285 -19.36 -15.33 1.71
N ILE A 286 -19.54 -14.73 0.53
CA ILE A 286 -20.44 -13.61 0.28
C ILE A 286 -21.68 -14.08 -0.46
N SER A 287 -21.53 -14.77 -1.59
CA SER A 287 -22.67 -15.16 -2.42
C SER A 287 -23.64 -16.08 -1.71
N SER A 288 -23.19 -16.89 -0.74
CA SER A 288 -24.08 -17.73 0.07
C SER A 288 -24.93 -16.95 1.07
N LYS A 289 -24.57 -15.69 1.37
CA LYS A 289 -25.29 -14.81 2.32
C LYS A 289 -26.29 -13.91 1.63
N LEU A 290 -26.21 -13.79 0.30
CA LEU A 290 -27.10 -12.96 -0.50
C LEU A 290 -28.22 -13.83 -1.07
N ASP A 291 -29.47 -13.50 -0.74
CA ASP A 291 -30.65 -14.26 -1.18
C ASP A 291 -31.21 -13.72 -2.50
N ASP A 292 -30.38 -13.67 -3.53
CA ASP A 292 -30.79 -13.28 -4.88
C ASP A 292 -30.44 -14.36 -5.93
N SER A 293 -31.15 -14.33 -7.07
CA SER A 293 -31.04 -15.36 -8.12
C SER A 293 -29.64 -15.45 -8.73
N LEU A 294 -28.98 -14.29 -8.84
CA LEU A 294 -27.65 -14.13 -9.39
C LEU A 294 -26.61 -14.72 -8.42
N SER A 295 -26.74 -14.47 -7.12
CA SER A 295 -25.90 -15.05 -6.06
C SER A 295 -26.04 -16.57 -5.97
N LYS A 296 -27.26 -17.10 -6.13
CA LYS A 296 -27.51 -18.55 -6.18
C LYS A 296 -26.82 -19.20 -7.38
N LYS A 297 -26.90 -18.58 -8.56
CA LYS A 297 -26.20 -19.06 -9.77
C LYS A 297 -24.69 -19.09 -9.55
N LEU A 298 -24.13 -18.02 -9.00
CA LEU A 298 -22.70 -17.91 -8.74
C LEU A 298 -22.22 -18.95 -7.72
N THR A 299 -22.99 -19.14 -6.65
CA THR A 299 -22.73 -20.17 -5.62
C THR A 299 -22.65 -21.56 -6.23
N LYS A 300 -23.57 -21.88 -7.15
CA LYS A 300 -23.55 -23.16 -7.89
C LYS A 300 -22.27 -23.31 -8.72
N VAL A 301 -21.93 -22.32 -9.54
CA VAL A 301 -20.74 -22.36 -10.43
C VAL A 301 -19.45 -22.49 -9.60
N ALA A 302 -19.32 -21.75 -8.50
CA ALA A 302 -18.15 -21.82 -7.64
C ALA A 302 -18.01 -23.18 -6.94
N ASN A 303 -19.12 -23.78 -6.48
CA ASN A 303 -19.12 -25.11 -5.89
C ASN A 303 -18.74 -26.20 -6.90
N GLU A 304 -19.28 -26.14 -8.12
CA GLU A 304 -18.92 -27.07 -9.20
C GLU A 304 -17.42 -27.03 -9.50
N LYS A 305 -16.84 -25.82 -9.56
CA LYS A 305 -15.41 -25.65 -9.80
C LYS A 305 -14.55 -26.13 -8.64
N LEU A 306 -14.93 -25.84 -7.39
CA LEU A 306 -14.22 -26.37 -6.22
C LEU A 306 -14.27 -27.89 -6.17
N ALA A 307 -15.41 -28.51 -6.53
CA ALA A 307 -15.52 -29.96 -6.61
C ALA A 307 -14.57 -30.54 -7.67
N LEU A 308 -14.40 -29.88 -8.82
CA LEU A 308 -13.41 -30.25 -9.83
C LEU A 308 -11.98 -30.15 -9.29
N TYR A 309 -11.62 -29.05 -8.63
CA TYR A 309 -10.29 -28.89 -8.02
C TYR A 309 -9.98 -29.94 -6.96
N ASN A 310 -10.98 -30.29 -6.13
CA ASN A 310 -10.85 -31.38 -5.16
C ASN A 310 -10.58 -32.72 -5.85
N LYS A 311 -11.28 -33.02 -6.95
CA LYS A 311 -11.01 -34.25 -7.75
C LYS A 311 -9.61 -34.25 -8.37
N LEU A 312 -9.10 -33.08 -8.73
CA LEU A 312 -7.78 -32.90 -9.35
C LEU A 312 -6.65 -32.69 -8.31
N ASN A 313 -6.92 -32.77 -7.01
CA ASN A 313 -5.97 -32.49 -5.93
C ASN A 313 -5.28 -31.10 -6.03
N VAL A 314 -5.96 -30.11 -6.60
CA VAL A 314 -5.49 -28.72 -6.67
C VAL A 314 -5.81 -28.03 -5.33
N LYS A 315 -4.77 -27.58 -4.62
CA LYS A 315 -4.88 -26.97 -3.28
C LYS A 315 -5.13 -25.47 -3.29
#